data_AF-A0A376DPD9-F1
#
_entry.id   AF-A0A376DPD9-F1
#
_cell.length_a   1.000
_cell.length_b   1.000
_cell.length_c   1.000
_cell.angle_alpha   90.00
_cell.angle_beta   90.00
_cell.angle_gamma   90.00
#
_symmetry.space_group_name_H-M   'P 1'
#
loop_
_entity.id
_entity.type
_entity.pdbx_description
1 polymer ?
#
loop_
_entity_poly.entity_id
_entity_poly.type
_entity_poly.pdbx_seq_one_letter_code
_entity_poly.pdbx_strand_id
1 'polypeptide(L)'
;MIIISLKIEDKTVEFIKENGLDTNKDLRASVLESILTEKFHYSIQSEDFEQFGILDNLRSLFVPEQKLLLLNRKLEKDQRTFILAKEIGFNVLELKIRPNTYSWLDFGSFEEILNNFYASYFAGALLIPKKQTLEKTSEFLLQHTWEPKSFEELIESFTDSPETFYYRLTNLLSSELGIKDLFYLCLVKKKNSDKIQILKELHLNHQQAPHANAMNEHYCRRWIAVKNLHHLKENETLTDAQISHYKDQGVSYLVISTSQKNPFSDGSNRSYCLGILLNSQTIKKIGFIKSPTLKTINVGVTCESCSIPDCEVRQSPPIRLEKEHFNLSMKNAIEKIRKQMIDDR
;
A
#
# COMPACT_ATOMS: atom_id res chain seq x y z
N MET A 1 -7.38 -11.71 -12.19
CA MET A 1 -7.66 -10.95 -10.95
C MET A 1 -9.14 -10.59 -10.80
N ILE A 2 -9.74 -9.81 -11.71
CA ILE A 2 -11.13 -9.29 -11.56
C ILE A 2 -12.19 -10.37 -11.28
N ILE A 3 -12.17 -11.50 -11.99
CA ILE A 3 -13.14 -12.61 -11.78
C ILE A 3 -12.99 -13.24 -10.38
N ILE A 4 -11.77 -13.28 -9.84
CA ILE A 4 -11.51 -13.87 -8.53
C ILE A 4 -11.90 -12.89 -7.43
N SER A 5 -11.66 -11.60 -7.63
CA SER A 5 -12.14 -10.53 -6.74
C SER A 5 -13.67 -10.57 -6.59
N LEU A 6 -14.43 -10.74 -7.68
CA LEU A 6 -15.88 -10.88 -7.62
C LEU A 6 -16.34 -12.07 -6.77
N LYS A 7 -15.71 -13.24 -6.95
CA LYS A 7 -16.02 -14.43 -6.13
C LYS A 7 -15.75 -14.21 -4.64
N ILE A 8 -14.69 -13.47 -4.30
CA ILE A 8 -14.36 -13.16 -2.90
C ILE A 8 -15.40 -12.20 -2.31
N GLU A 9 -15.84 -11.18 -3.04
CA GLU A 9 -16.94 -10.29 -2.60
C GLU A 9 -18.22 -11.08 -2.31
N ASP A 10 -18.59 -12.00 -3.21
CA ASP A 10 -19.79 -12.84 -3.04
C ASP A 10 -19.66 -13.73 -1.79
N LYS A 11 -18.49 -14.33 -1.58
CA LYS A 11 -18.19 -15.12 -0.37
C LYS A 11 -18.24 -14.29 0.90
N THR A 12 -17.80 -13.03 0.85
CA THR A 12 -17.92 -12.10 1.98
C THR A 12 -19.38 -11.80 2.29
N VAL A 13 -20.21 -11.54 1.27
CA VAL A 13 -21.65 -11.29 1.45
C VAL A 13 -22.38 -12.51 2.00
N GLU A 14 -22.07 -13.70 1.49
CA GLU A 14 -22.60 -14.97 1.99
C GLU A 14 -22.23 -15.15 3.47
N PHE A 15 -20.96 -14.96 3.82
CA PHE A 15 -20.49 -15.07 5.20
C PHE A 15 -21.18 -14.05 6.13
N ILE A 16 -21.33 -12.79 5.73
CA ILE A 16 -22.04 -11.77 6.51
C ILE A 16 -23.47 -12.21 6.79
N LYS A 17 -24.18 -12.71 5.76
CA LYS A 17 -25.58 -13.15 5.87
C LYS A 17 -25.73 -14.38 6.76
N GLU A 18 -24.88 -15.39 6.59
CA GLU A 18 -24.93 -16.63 7.38
C GLU A 18 -24.71 -16.39 8.86
N ASN A 19 -23.85 -15.44 9.22
CA ASN A 19 -23.51 -15.13 10.61
C ASN A 19 -24.32 -13.94 11.17
N GLY A 20 -25.29 -13.41 10.41
CA GLY A 20 -26.17 -12.32 10.84
C GLY A 20 -25.43 -11.04 11.24
N LEU A 21 -24.29 -10.74 10.61
CA LEU A 21 -23.42 -9.63 10.99
C LEU A 21 -23.96 -8.29 10.48
N ASP A 22 -24.07 -7.29 11.36
CA ASP A 22 -24.22 -5.90 10.94
C ASP A 22 -22.83 -5.29 10.65
N THR A 23 -22.53 -5.08 9.37
CA THR A 23 -21.24 -4.52 8.93
C THR A 23 -20.95 -3.13 9.48
N ASN A 24 -21.96 -2.40 9.97
CA ASN A 24 -21.80 -1.06 10.51
C ASN A 24 -21.56 -1.05 12.03
N LYS A 25 -21.75 -2.18 12.74
CA LYS A 25 -21.72 -2.23 14.23
C LYS A 25 -20.96 -3.42 14.81
N ASP A 26 -20.92 -4.55 14.11
CA ASP A 26 -20.55 -5.85 14.70
C ASP A 26 -19.15 -6.34 14.33
N LEU A 27 -18.41 -5.63 13.48
CA LEU A 27 -17.09 -6.07 13.02
C LEU A 27 -15.93 -5.70 13.97
N ARG A 28 -16.19 -5.77 15.28
CA ARG A 28 -15.18 -5.59 16.32
C ARG A 28 -14.40 -6.89 16.52
N ALA A 29 -13.14 -6.78 16.95
CA ALA A 29 -12.27 -7.94 17.22
C ALA A 29 -12.95 -9.04 18.05
N SER A 30 -13.73 -8.70 19.09
CA SER A 30 -14.42 -9.67 19.94
C SER A 30 -15.40 -10.56 19.19
N VAL A 31 -16.14 -10.01 18.21
CA VAL A 31 -17.12 -10.78 17.42
C VAL A 31 -16.39 -11.73 16.47
N LEU A 32 -15.34 -11.25 15.80
CA LEU A 32 -14.54 -12.08 14.89
C LEU A 32 -13.82 -13.21 15.65
N GLU A 33 -13.35 -12.94 16.87
CA GLU A 33 -12.76 -13.91 17.77
C GLU A 33 -13.76 -14.98 18.22
N SER A 34 -14.99 -14.59 18.59
CA SER A 34 -16.08 -15.55 18.86
C SER A 34 -16.36 -16.44 17.65
N ILE A 35 -16.45 -15.89 16.44
CA ILE A 35 -16.70 -16.70 15.23
C ILE A 35 -15.55 -17.68 14.97
N LEU A 36 -14.30 -17.24 15.09
CA LEU A 36 -13.14 -18.12 14.94
C LEU A 36 -13.13 -19.26 15.97
N THR A 37 -13.51 -18.96 17.21
CA THR A 37 -13.53 -19.93 18.30
C THR A 37 -14.69 -20.92 18.15
N GLU A 38 -15.91 -20.43 17.89
CA GLU A 38 -17.13 -21.23 17.88
C GLU A 38 -17.33 -21.98 16.55
N LYS A 39 -17.15 -21.32 15.41
CA LYS A 39 -17.41 -21.89 14.06
C LYS A 39 -16.18 -22.58 13.47
N PHE A 40 -14.99 -22.03 13.69
CA PHE A 40 -13.75 -22.55 13.09
C PHE A 40 -12.86 -23.34 14.05
N HIS A 41 -13.23 -23.39 15.34
CA HIS A 41 -12.55 -24.12 16.41
C HIS A 41 -11.10 -23.67 16.62
N TYR A 42 -10.88 -22.36 16.58
CA TYR A 42 -9.60 -21.77 16.95
C TYR A 42 -9.46 -21.69 18.47
N SER A 43 -8.23 -21.86 18.96
CA SER A 43 -7.80 -21.32 20.24
C SER A 43 -7.10 -20.00 19.98
N ILE A 44 -7.48 -18.91 20.65
CA ILE A 44 -6.87 -17.58 20.44
C ILE A 44 -6.27 -17.13 21.76
N GLN A 45 -4.98 -16.77 21.73
CA GLN A 45 -4.24 -16.35 22.92
C GLN A 45 -3.44 -15.09 22.65
N SER A 46 -3.32 -14.24 23.66
CA SER A 46 -2.40 -13.10 23.62
C SER A 46 -1.02 -13.58 24.06
N GLU A 47 0.01 -13.25 23.29
CA GLU A 47 1.40 -13.65 23.55
C GLU A 47 2.33 -12.43 23.66
N ASP A 48 3.33 -12.55 24.52
CA ASP A 48 4.43 -11.61 24.66
C ASP A 48 5.64 -12.08 23.85
N PHE A 49 5.70 -11.69 22.58
CA PHE A 49 6.82 -12.08 21.72
C PHE A 49 8.15 -11.41 22.08
N GLU A 50 8.18 -10.42 22.98
CA GLU A 50 9.43 -9.78 23.45
C GLU A 50 10.40 -10.80 24.05
N GLN A 51 9.87 -11.80 24.74
CA GLN A 51 10.66 -12.83 25.42
C GLN A 51 11.51 -13.66 24.44
N PHE A 52 11.16 -13.63 23.15
CA PHE A 52 11.84 -14.32 22.08
C PHE A 52 12.74 -13.40 21.24
N GLY A 53 13.06 -12.20 21.76
CA GLY A 53 14.05 -11.29 21.19
C GLY A 53 13.64 -10.72 19.82
N ILE A 54 14.12 -11.35 18.74
CA ILE A 54 13.91 -10.89 17.35
C ILE A 54 12.42 -10.89 16.96
N LEU A 55 11.58 -11.67 17.66
CA LEU A 55 10.15 -11.77 17.40
C LEU A 55 9.32 -10.62 17.99
N ASP A 56 9.93 -9.63 18.65
CA ASP A 56 9.22 -8.51 19.27
C ASP A 56 8.18 -7.84 18.35
N ASN A 57 8.50 -7.74 17.05
CA ASN A 57 7.65 -7.11 16.03
C ASN A 57 6.73 -8.09 15.28
N LEU A 58 6.72 -9.38 15.65
CA LEU A 58 5.82 -10.37 15.05
C LEU A 58 4.38 -10.05 15.46
N ARG A 59 3.47 -9.88 14.49
CA ARG A 59 2.07 -9.55 14.79
C ARG A 59 1.27 -10.75 15.28
N SER A 60 1.45 -11.88 14.62
CA SER A 60 0.76 -13.13 14.97
C SER A 60 1.52 -14.35 14.48
N LEU A 61 1.27 -15.46 15.17
CA LEU A 61 1.71 -16.80 14.80
C LEU A 61 0.49 -17.75 14.86
N PHE A 62 0.18 -18.39 13.76
CA PHE A 62 -0.79 -19.47 13.68
C PHE A 62 -0.07 -20.81 13.74
N VAL A 63 -0.49 -21.69 14.64
CA VAL A 63 0.03 -23.05 14.84
C VAL A 63 -1.04 -24.03 14.34
N PRO A 64 -0.93 -24.55 13.10
CA PRO A 64 -1.98 -25.36 12.47
C PRO A 64 -2.36 -26.61 13.24
N GLU A 65 -1.39 -27.28 13.86
CA GLU A 65 -1.56 -28.55 14.56
C GLU A 65 -2.54 -28.44 15.73
N GLN A 66 -2.63 -27.24 16.32
CA GLN A 66 -3.48 -26.95 17.47
C GLN A 66 -4.65 -26.02 17.13
N LYS A 67 -4.74 -25.55 15.89
CA LYS A 67 -5.57 -24.39 15.49
C LYS A 67 -5.41 -23.21 16.47
N LEU A 68 -4.19 -22.98 16.91
CA LEU A 68 -3.87 -21.93 17.89
C LEU A 68 -3.40 -20.68 17.15
N LEU A 69 -4.03 -19.54 17.42
CA LEU A 69 -3.62 -18.23 16.94
C LEU A 69 -3.07 -17.42 18.11
N LEU A 70 -1.76 -17.21 18.11
CA LEU A 70 -1.07 -16.33 19.02
C LEU A 70 -1.05 -14.91 18.45
N LEU A 71 -1.56 -13.96 19.22
CA LEU A 71 -1.64 -12.56 18.85
C LEU A 71 -0.72 -11.74 19.76
N ASN A 72 0.14 -10.90 19.18
CA ASN A 72 1.03 -10.08 19.97
C ASN A 72 0.24 -9.12 20.85
N ARG A 73 0.56 -9.05 22.16
CA ARG A 73 -0.07 -8.14 23.11
C ARG A 73 0.04 -6.66 22.73
N LYS A 74 1.03 -6.30 21.90
CA LYS A 74 1.29 -4.93 21.43
C LYS A 74 0.40 -4.51 20.25
N LEU A 75 -0.44 -5.40 19.74
CA LEU A 75 -1.31 -5.06 18.62
C LEU A 75 -2.33 -4.01 19.01
N GLU A 76 -2.48 -3.00 18.16
CA GLU A 76 -3.63 -2.12 18.24
C GLU A 76 -4.92 -2.83 17.83
N LYS A 77 -6.06 -2.28 18.25
CA LYS A 77 -7.40 -2.82 18.02
C LYS A 77 -7.66 -3.14 16.53
N ASP A 78 -7.29 -2.23 15.63
CA ASP A 78 -7.53 -2.39 14.19
C ASP A 78 -6.65 -3.48 13.59
N GLN A 79 -5.40 -3.60 14.05
CA GLN A 79 -4.51 -4.66 13.62
C GLN A 79 -5.02 -6.03 14.06
N ARG A 80 -5.45 -6.14 15.32
CA ARG A 80 -6.09 -7.36 15.85
C ARG A 80 -7.31 -7.71 15.01
N THR A 81 -8.19 -6.74 14.76
CA THR A 81 -9.41 -6.92 13.97
C THR A 81 -9.10 -7.41 12.55
N PHE A 82 -8.11 -6.80 11.88
CA PHE A 82 -7.69 -7.22 10.54
C PHE A 82 -7.10 -8.63 10.52
N ILE A 83 -6.28 -9.00 11.50
CA ILE A 83 -5.70 -10.35 11.59
C ILE A 83 -6.81 -11.40 11.75
N LEU A 84 -7.77 -11.16 12.65
CA LEU A 84 -8.91 -12.06 12.85
C LEU A 84 -9.76 -12.18 11.58
N ALA A 85 -10.07 -11.06 10.92
CA ALA A 85 -10.82 -11.05 9.66
C ALA A 85 -10.09 -11.84 8.55
N LYS A 86 -8.75 -11.74 8.51
CA LYS A 86 -7.92 -12.48 7.56
C LYS A 86 -7.90 -13.99 7.85
N GLU A 87 -7.84 -14.38 9.11
CA GLU A 87 -7.97 -15.79 9.52
C GLU A 87 -9.32 -16.38 9.12
N ILE A 88 -10.41 -15.63 9.30
CA ILE A 88 -11.73 -16.02 8.78
C ILE A 88 -11.65 -16.20 7.26
N GLY A 89 -11.02 -15.26 6.55
CA GLY A 89 -10.83 -15.34 5.10
C GLY A 89 -10.13 -16.61 4.64
N PHE A 90 -9.07 -17.05 5.33
CA PHE A 90 -8.43 -18.32 5.01
C PHE A 90 -9.36 -19.53 5.16
N ASN A 91 -10.26 -19.51 6.16
CA ASN A 91 -11.21 -20.61 6.36
C ASN A 91 -12.35 -20.57 5.35
N VAL A 92 -12.98 -19.41 5.15
CA VAL A 92 -14.14 -19.24 4.24
C VAL A 92 -13.76 -19.53 2.79
N LEU A 93 -12.54 -19.18 2.39
CA LEU A 93 -12.03 -19.43 1.04
C LEU A 93 -11.30 -20.78 0.91
N GLU A 94 -11.27 -21.59 1.97
CA GLU A 94 -10.64 -22.91 2.03
C GLU A 94 -9.14 -22.91 1.61
N LEU A 95 -8.42 -21.84 1.97
CA LEU A 95 -7.03 -21.61 1.57
C LEU A 95 -6.07 -22.35 2.52
N LYS A 96 -5.66 -23.55 2.13
CA LYS A 96 -4.82 -24.43 2.96
C LYS A 96 -3.34 -24.06 2.94
N ILE A 97 -2.80 -23.70 1.77
CA ILE A 97 -1.41 -23.27 1.61
C ILE A 97 -1.34 -21.79 1.97
N ARG A 98 -0.89 -21.47 3.17
CA ARG A 98 -0.95 -20.11 3.73
C ARG A 98 0.21 -19.83 4.68
N PRO A 99 0.58 -18.55 4.87
CA PRO A 99 1.58 -18.20 5.86
C PRO A 99 1.04 -18.36 7.27
N ASN A 100 1.87 -18.94 8.13
CA ASN A 100 1.59 -19.08 9.55
C ASN A 100 1.97 -17.83 10.35
N THR A 101 2.72 -16.90 9.75
CA THR A 101 3.05 -15.62 10.37
C THR A 101 2.45 -14.48 9.57
N TYR A 102 2.10 -13.39 10.24
CA TYR A 102 1.64 -12.19 9.52
C TYR A 102 2.79 -11.48 8.77
N SER A 103 4.01 -11.55 9.31
CA SER A 103 5.19 -10.94 8.69
C SER A 103 5.68 -11.76 7.51
N TRP A 104 6.26 -11.08 6.53
CA TRP A 104 6.77 -11.59 5.24
C TRP A 104 8.00 -12.53 5.36
N LEU A 105 8.20 -13.17 6.51
CA LEU A 105 9.51 -13.70 6.92
C LEU A 105 9.98 -14.91 6.11
N ASP A 106 9.06 -15.70 5.54
CA ASP A 106 9.39 -16.79 4.62
C ASP A 106 8.13 -17.29 3.88
N PHE A 107 7.92 -16.87 2.62
CA PHE A 107 6.89 -17.48 1.78
C PHE A 107 7.51 -18.65 1.03
N GLY A 108 7.03 -19.86 1.29
CA GLY A 108 7.54 -21.09 0.68
C GLY A 108 7.10 -21.30 -0.77
N SER A 109 6.06 -20.60 -1.24
CA SER A 109 5.56 -20.75 -2.62
C SER A 109 4.78 -19.53 -3.15
N PHE A 110 4.63 -19.45 -4.47
CA PHE A 110 3.74 -18.47 -5.11
C PHE A 110 2.28 -18.61 -4.68
N GLU A 111 1.81 -19.85 -4.51
CA GLU A 111 0.45 -20.13 -4.06
C GLU A 111 0.19 -19.55 -2.66
N GLU A 112 1.17 -19.65 -1.77
CA GLU A 112 1.09 -19.08 -0.43
C GLU A 112 0.95 -17.54 -0.46
N ILE A 113 1.72 -16.89 -1.33
CA ILE A 113 1.62 -15.43 -1.56
C ILE A 113 0.23 -15.06 -2.09
N LEU A 114 -0.29 -15.85 -3.03
CA LEU A 114 -1.58 -15.61 -3.67
C LEU A 114 -2.74 -15.82 -2.68
N ASN A 115 -2.69 -16.87 -1.88
CA ASN A 115 -3.68 -17.18 -0.85
C ASN A 115 -3.64 -16.13 0.27
N ASN A 116 -2.46 -15.66 0.65
CA ASN A 116 -2.30 -14.53 1.55
C ASN A 116 -2.94 -13.24 1.00
N PHE A 117 -2.81 -12.98 -0.31
CA PHE A 117 -3.50 -11.88 -0.99
C PHE A 117 -5.02 -12.05 -0.94
N TYR A 118 -5.55 -13.24 -1.26
CA TYR A 118 -6.99 -13.50 -1.23
C TYR A 118 -7.61 -13.39 0.16
N ALA A 119 -6.95 -13.92 1.19
CA ALA A 119 -7.40 -13.76 2.56
C ALA A 119 -7.37 -12.28 3.01
N SER A 120 -6.36 -11.52 2.58
CA SER A 120 -6.27 -10.08 2.86
C SER A 120 -7.35 -9.28 2.11
N TYR A 121 -7.68 -9.67 0.88
CA TYR A 121 -8.80 -9.12 0.12
C TYR A 121 -10.11 -9.38 0.87
N PHE A 122 -10.36 -10.63 1.28
CA PHE A 122 -11.56 -11.00 2.04
C PHE A 122 -11.68 -10.19 3.33
N ALA A 123 -10.58 -10.05 4.09
CA ALA A 123 -10.56 -9.25 5.31
C ALA A 123 -10.97 -7.79 5.02
N GLY A 124 -10.38 -7.17 3.99
CA GLY A 124 -10.76 -5.83 3.57
C GLY A 124 -12.21 -5.72 3.12
N ALA A 125 -12.74 -6.71 2.40
CA ALA A 125 -14.13 -6.74 1.96
C ALA A 125 -15.11 -6.92 3.12
N LEU A 126 -14.75 -7.74 4.10
CA LEU A 126 -15.55 -7.96 5.31
C LEU A 126 -15.61 -6.68 6.14
N LEU A 127 -14.46 -6.05 6.38
CA LEU A 127 -14.35 -4.87 7.24
C LEU A 127 -14.84 -3.57 6.59
N ILE A 128 -14.71 -3.45 5.27
CA ILE A 128 -15.02 -2.23 4.53
C ILE A 128 -15.99 -2.56 3.38
N PRO A 129 -17.31 -2.38 3.60
CA PRO A 129 -18.36 -2.82 2.68
C PRO A 129 -18.26 -2.15 1.30
N LYS A 130 -18.29 -2.97 0.25
CA LYS A 130 -18.15 -2.52 -1.15
C LYS A 130 -19.09 -1.36 -1.50
N LYS A 131 -20.40 -1.54 -1.28
CA LYS A 131 -21.44 -0.59 -1.74
C LYS A 131 -21.24 0.81 -1.16
N GLN A 132 -21.15 0.92 0.17
CA GLN A 132 -20.98 2.20 0.86
C GLN A 132 -19.65 2.86 0.50
N THR A 133 -18.58 2.05 0.36
CA THR A 133 -17.26 2.56 -0.02
C THR A 133 -17.25 3.15 -1.43
N LEU A 134 -17.90 2.48 -2.39
CA LEU A 134 -18.00 2.99 -3.76
C LEU A 134 -18.78 4.30 -3.83
N GLU A 135 -19.90 4.40 -3.11
CA GLU A 135 -20.73 5.60 -3.04
C GLU A 135 -19.90 6.79 -2.51
N LYS A 136 -19.36 6.68 -1.30
CA LYS A 136 -18.58 7.77 -0.69
C LYS A 136 -17.28 8.09 -1.42
N THR A 137 -16.60 7.07 -1.97
CA THR A 137 -15.39 7.31 -2.78
C THR A 137 -15.74 8.02 -4.08
N SER A 138 -16.87 7.68 -4.72
CA SER A 138 -17.31 8.38 -5.94
C SER A 138 -17.69 9.82 -5.64
N GLU A 139 -18.39 10.08 -4.54
CA GLU A 139 -18.71 11.44 -4.07
C GLU A 139 -17.43 12.25 -3.82
N PHE A 140 -16.46 11.66 -3.12
CA PHE A 140 -15.15 12.27 -2.87
C PHE A 140 -14.42 12.61 -4.18
N LEU A 141 -14.34 11.66 -5.12
CA LEU A 141 -13.67 11.87 -6.40
C LEU A 141 -14.34 12.96 -7.25
N LEU A 142 -15.64 13.21 -7.07
CA LEU A 142 -16.38 14.25 -7.79
C LEU A 142 -16.25 15.65 -7.18
N GLN A 143 -15.66 15.80 -5.99
CA GLN A 143 -15.40 17.11 -5.40
C GLN A 143 -14.54 17.98 -6.33
N HIS A 144 -14.74 19.31 -6.30
CA HIS A 144 -14.01 20.24 -7.17
C HIS A 144 -12.72 20.80 -6.56
N THR A 145 -12.58 20.69 -5.25
CA THR A 145 -11.43 21.19 -4.49
C THR A 145 -10.81 20.04 -3.73
N TRP A 146 -9.48 19.93 -3.77
CA TRP A 146 -8.73 19.01 -2.92
C TRP A 146 -8.64 19.60 -1.51
N GLU A 147 -9.23 18.90 -0.55
CA GLU A 147 -9.16 19.21 0.87
C GLU A 147 -8.72 17.95 1.62
N PRO A 148 -7.54 17.94 2.27
CA PRO A 148 -7.04 16.76 2.97
C PRO A 148 -8.02 16.18 3.99
N LYS A 149 -8.74 17.05 4.70
CA LYS A 149 -9.69 16.63 5.73
C LYS A 149 -10.86 15.82 5.17
N SER A 150 -11.29 16.09 3.93
CA SER A 150 -12.34 15.30 3.28
C SER A 150 -11.91 13.85 3.02
N PHE A 151 -10.62 13.62 2.73
CA PHE A 151 -10.11 12.25 2.58
C PHE A 151 -9.91 11.56 3.92
N GLU A 152 -9.54 12.30 4.97
CA GLU A 152 -9.47 11.78 6.35
C GLU A 152 -10.84 11.34 6.85
N GLU A 153 -11.86 12.18 6.70
CA GLU A 153 -13.26 11.86 7.05
C GLU A 153 -13.79 10.66 6.27
N LEU A 154 -13.37 10.51 5.01
CA LEU A 154 -13.69 9.34 4.21
C LEU A 154 -13.13 8.06 4.84
N ILE A 155 -11.85 8.06 5.24
CA ILE A 155 -11.19 6.93 5.94
C ILE A 155 -11.92 6.64 7.26
N GLU A 156 -12.07 7.66 8.11
CA GLU A 156 -12.70 7.58 9.44
C GLU A 156 -14.13 7.02 9.39
N SER A 157 -14.82 7.18 8.25
CA SER A 157 -16.15 6.63 8.07
C SER A 157 -16.21 5.11 7.89
N PHE A 158 -15.06 4.45 7.75
CA PHE A 158 -14.93 2.99 7.59
C PHE A 158 -13.97 2.34 8.60
N THR A 159 -12.84 2.98 8.93
CA THR A 159 -11.80 2.37 9.78
C THR A 159 -10.85 3.43 10.34
N ASP A 160 -10.23 3.16 11.49
CA ASP A 160 -9.15 3.97 12.04
C ASP A 160 -7.77 3.57 11.43
N SER A 161 -7.77 2.65 10.45
CA SER A 161 -6.59 2.14 9.77
C SER A 161 -6.51 2.63 8.32
N PRO A 162 -5.78 3.73 8.05
CA PRO A 162 -5.43 4.13 6.69
C PRO A 162 -4.86 2.99 5.85
N GLU A 163 -4.01 2.12 6.42
CA GLU A 163 -3.46 0.96 5.70
C GLU A 163 -4.57 0.10 5.09
N THR A 164 -5.58 -0.24 5.90
CA THR A 164 -6.71 -1.09 5.50
C THR A 164 -7.56 -0.40 4.45
N PHE A 165 -7.85 0.90 4.63
CA PHE A 165 -8.65 1.67 3.67
C PHE A 165 -7.95 1.81 2.31
N TYR A 166 -6.67 2.20 2.28
CA TYR A 166 -5.92 2.32 1.03
C TYR A 166 -5.83 0.98 0.30
N TYR A 167 -5.60 -0.12 1.02
CA TYR A 167 -5.59 -1.45 0.42
C TYR A 167 -6.97 -1.86 -0.11
N ARG A 168 -8.06 -1.46 0.54
CA ARG A 168 -9.42 -1.68 0.01
C ARG A 168 -9.67 -0.86 -1.25
N LEU A 169 -9.21 0.38 -1.32
CA LEU A 169 -9.35 1.24 -2.49
C LEU A 169 -8.66 0.65 -3.73
N THR A 170 -7.46 0.06 -3.61
CA THR A 170 -6.78 -0.54 -4.77
C THR A 170 -7.63 -1.62 -5.44
N ASN A 171 -8.38 -2.39 -4.65
CA ASN A 171 -9.32 -3.40 -5.14
C ASN A 171 -10.50 -2.76 -5.87
N LEU A 172 -11.19 -1.81 -5.22
CA LEU A 172 -12.45 -1.23 -5.71
C LEU A 172 -12.26 -0.27 -6.89
N LEU A 173 -11.23 0.57 -6.86
CA LEU A 173 -10.96 1.53 -7.93
C LEU A 173 -10.70 0.82 -9.26
N SER A 174 -9.99 -0.32 -9.21
CA SER A 174 -9.69 -1.11 -10.40
C SER A 174 -10.88 -1.90 -10.91
N SER A 175 -11.59 -2.63 -10.02
CA SER A 175 -12.68 -3.52 -10.44
C SER A 175 -13.97 -2.78 -10.79
N GLU A 176 -14.30 -1.70 -10.06
CA GLU A 176 -15.62 -1.05 -10.16
C GLU A 176 -15.56 0.31 -10.87
N LEU A 177 -14.50 1.08 -10.63
CA LEU A 177 -14.34 2.39 -11.26
C LEU A 177 -13.44 2.32 -12.50
N GLY A 178 -12.92 1.16 -12.87
CA GLY A 178 -12.08 0.97 -14.06
C GLY A 178 -10.78 1.80 -14.05
N ILE A 179 -10.31 2.22 -12.88
CA ILE A 179 -9.02 2.88 -12.68
C ILE A 179 -7.97 1.78 -12.46
N LYS A 180 -7.43 1.24 -13.55
CA LYS A 180 -6.56 0.06 -13.51
C LYS A 180 -5.09 0.39 -13.26
N ASP A 181 -4.68 1.57 -13.70
CA ASP A 181 -3.31 2.06 -13.63
C ASP A 181 -3.09 2.77 -12.30
N LEU A 182 -2.89 1.96 -11.26
CA LEU A 182 -2.63 2.44 -9.91
C LEU A 182 -1.50 1.66 -9.23
N PHE A 183 -0.91 2.32 -8.23
CA PHE A 183 0.04 1.72 -7.30
C PHE A 183 -0.34 2.04 -5.86
N TYR A 184 0.07 1.17 -4.95
CA TYR A 184 0.04 1.39 -3.52
C TYR A 184 1.43 1.22 -2.93
N LEU A 185 1.83 2.14 -2.06
CA LEU A 185 3.09 2.06 -1.31
C LEU A 185 2.83 2.26 0.19
N CYS A 186 3.51 1.45 1.00
CA CYS A 186 3.68 1.68 2.42
C CYS A 186 5.14 2.01 2.69
N LEU A 187 5.43 3.26 3.05
CA LEU A 187 6.76 3.71 3.40
C LEU A 187 6.93 3.71 4.92
N VAL A 188 8.13 3.42 5.39
CA VAL A 188 8.49 3.49 6.81
C VAL A 188 9.74 4.35 7.00
N LYS A 189 9.73 5.19 8.03
CA LYS A 189 10.87 5.96 8.52
C LYS A 189 11.14 5.57 9.96
N LYS A 190 12.32 5.03 10.27
CA LYS A 190 12.68 4.65 11.65
C LYS A 190 12.90 5.89 12.51
N LYS A 191 12.65 5.77 13.82
CA LYS A 191 12.96 6.83 14.80
C LYS A 191 14.43 7.24 14.67
N ASN A 192 14.71 8.54 14.72
CA ASN A 192 16.05 9.11 14.65
C ASN A 192 16.84 8.72 13.37
N SER A 193 16.15 8.38 12.28
CA SER A 193 16.77 8.07 11.00
C SER A 193 16.06 8.80 9.87
N ASP A 194 16.82 9.36 8.93
CA ASP A 194 16.26 9.92 7.70
C ASP A 194 16.10 8.88 6.59
N LYS A 195 16.47 7.63 6.87
CA LYS A 195 16.30 6.52 5.93
C LYS A 195 14.82 6.18 5.78
N ILE A 196 14.37 6.12 4.54
CA ILE A 196 13.02 5.71 4.17
C ILE A 196 13.10 4.39 3.43
N GLN A 197 12.22 3.46 3.78
CA GLN A 197 12.11 2.16 3.14
C GLN A 197 10.67 1.95 2.67
N ILE A 198 10.49 1.32 1.51
CA ILE A 198 9.19 0.81 1.08
C ILE A 198 9.04 -0.58 1.72
N LEU A 199 8.08 -0.71 2.64
CA LEU A 199 7.78 -1.94 3.37
C LEU A 199 6.83 -2.85 2.57
N LYS A 200 5.89 -2.23 1.85
CA LYS A 200 4.95 -2.93 0.96
C LYS A 200 4.75 -2.10 -0.30
N GLU A 201 4.69 -2.79 -1.42
CA GLU A 201 4.29 -2.20 -2.70
C GLU A 201 3.30 -3.12 -3.41
N LEU A 202 2.40 -2.51 -4.16
CA LEU A 202 1.47 -3.20 -5.06
C LEU A 202 1.32 -2.34 -6.31
N HIS A 203 1.65 -2.90 -7.46
CA HIS A 203 1.37 -2.28 -8.76
C HIS A 203 0.36 -3.16 -9.48
N LEU A 204 -0.79 -2.60 -9.86
CA LEU A 204 -1.77 -3.35 -10.65
C LEU A 204 -1.33 -3.50 -12.12
N ASN A 205 -0.45 -2.62 -12.58
CA ASN A 205 0.17 -2.70 -13.89
C ASN A 205 1.71 -2.60 -13.76
N HIS A 206 2.42 -3.65 -14.16
CA HIS A 206 3.85 -3.89 -13.85
C HIS A 206 4.83 -2.88 -14.45
N GLN A 207 4.39 -1.98 -15.33
CA GLN A 207 5.28 -1.03 -16.02
C GLN A 207 5.41 0.32 -15.30
N GLN A 208 4.81 0.48 -14.12
CA GLN A 208 4.67 1.80 -13.47
C GLN A 208 5.67 2.01 -12.36
N ALA A 209 6.55 2.99 -12.53
CA ALA A 209 7.31 3.56 -11.42
C ALA A 209 6.37 4.25 -10.40
N PRO A 210 6.75 4.36 -9.12
CA PRO A 210 8.04 3.96 -8.55
C PRO A 210 8.03 2.59 -7.85
N HIS A 211 9.16 1.88 -7.89
CA HIS A 211 9.36 0.57 -7.25
C HIS A 211 10.29 0.64 -6.04
N ALA A 212 10.20 -0.38 -5.18
CA ALA A 212 11.13 -0.68 -4.13
C ALA A 212 12.54 -0.83 -4.69
N ASN A 213 13.45 -0.14 -4.03
CA ASN A 213 14.82 -0.05 -4.45
C ASN A 213 15.70 -1.11 -3.76
N ALA A 214 16.24 -2.04 -4.54
CA ALA A 214 17.18 -3.05 -4.06
C ALA A 214 18.60 -2.50 -3.78
N MET A 215 18.94 -1.32 -4.31
CA MET A 215 20.30 -0.76 -4.32
C MET A 215 20.58 0.22 -3.17
N ASN A 216 19.69 0.32 -2.17
CA ASN A 216 19.82 1.24 -1.03
C ASN A 216 20.00 2.72 -1.42
N GLU A 217 19.52 3.12 -2.61
CA GLU A 217 19.52 4.51 -3.07
C GLU A 217 18.43 5.33 -2.37
N HIS A 218 18.50 6.66 -2.47
CA HIS A 218 17.65 7.57 -1.73
C HIS A 218 16.40 7.94 -2.50
N TYR A 219 15.22 7.52 -2.02
CA TYR A 219 13.94 7.93 -2.61
C TYR A 219 13.79 9.44 -2.71
N CYS A 220 13.08 9.88 -3.74
CA CYS A 220 12.85 11.30 -4.00
C CYS A 220 12.14 11.99 -2.82
N ARG A 221 12.79 12.97 -2.20
CA ARG A 221 12.22 13.76 -1.10
C ARG A 221 11.07 14.68 -1.52
N ARG A 222 10.78 14.77 -2.81
CA ARG A 222 9.64 15.51 -3.36
C ARG A 222 8.34 14.71 -3.40
N TRP A 223 8.37 13.40 -3.11
CA TRP A 223 7.15 12.61 -2.99
C TRP A 223 6.32 13.05 -1.80
N ILE A 224 5.00 13.13 -1.97
CA ILE A 224 4.10 13.57 -0.91
C ILE A 224 4.17 12.66 0.33
N ALA A 225 4.26 11.35 0.13
CA ALA A 225 4.45 10.40 1.23
C ALA A 225 5.73 10.65 2.04
N VAL A 226 6.82 11.03 1.37
CA VAL A 226 8.09 11.36 2.01
C VAL A 226 8.03 12.71 2.72
N LYS A 227 7.39 13.71 2.11
CA LYS A 227 7.15 15.02 2.74
C LYS A 227 6.30 14.87 4.00
N ASN A 228 5.22 14.08 3.94
CA ASN A 228 4.37 13.83 5.09
C ASN A 228 5.17 13.18 6.22
N LEU A 229 6.02 12.18 5.93
CA LEU A 229 6.92 11.58 6.94
C LEU A 229 7.94 12.55 7.53
N HIS A 230 8.36 13.56 6.77
CA HIS A 230 9.31 14.56 7.23
C HIS A 230 8.64 15.60 8.15
N HIS A 231 7.41 16.00 7.84
CA HIS A 231 6.66 17.00 8.61
C HIS A 231 5.83 16.41 9.76
N LEU A 232 5.68 15.08 9.81
CA LEU A 232 4.88 14.39 10.82
C LEU A 232 5.38 14.70 12.24
N LYS A 233 4.55 15.41 13.02
CA LYS A 233 4.74 15.69 14.44
C LYS A 233 4.26 14.52 15.30
N GLU A 234 4.55 14.62 16.59
CA GLU A 234 4.13 13.61 17.56
C GLU A 234 2.59 13.60 17.71
N ASN A 235 1.99 12.40 17.62
CA ASN A 235 0.56 12.12 17.77
C ASN A 235 -0.36 12.77 16.72
N GLU A 236 0.14 13.05 15.51
CA GLU A 236 -0.69 13.53 14.41
C GLU A 236 -0.84 12.48 13.29
N THR A 237 -1.93 12.64 12.53
CA THR A 237 -2.10 12.06 11.21
C THR A 237 -1.98 13.20 10.21
N LEU A 238 -1.21 12.98 9.14
CA LEU A 238 -0.98 13.98 8.10
C LEU A 238 -1.37 13.41 6.74
N THR A 239 -2.49 13.89 6.20
CA THR A 239 -2.93 13.59 4.84
C THR A 239 -2.60 14.74 3.90
N ASP A 240 -2.12 14.41 2.70
CA ASP A 240 -2.00 15.38 1.62
C ASP A 240 -1.94 14.68 0.25
N ALA A 241 -2.04 15.44 -0.84
CA ALA A 241 -1.92 14.94 -2.19
C ALA A 241 -1.09 15.86 -3.09
N GLN A 242 -0.54 15.28 -4.15
CA GLN A 242 0.09 16.03 -5.22
C GLN A 242 -0.10 15.32 -6.56
N ILE A 243 0.05 16.07 -7.65
CA ILE A 243 0.31 15.49 -8.96
C ILE A 243 1.82 15.30 -9.10
N SER A 244 2.28 14.06 -9.07
CA SER A 244 3.68 13.69 -9.26
C SER A 244 3.98 13.53 -10.74
N HIS A 245 4.73 14.46 -11.33
CA HIS A 245 5.15 14.41 -12.73
C HIS A 245 6.57 13.85 -12.87
N TYR A 246 6.70 12.71 -13.56
CA TYR A 246 7.97 12.07 -13.88
C TYR A 246 8.42 12.52 -15.27
N LYS A 247 9.18 13.62 -15.32
CA LYS A 247 9.57 14.30 -16.57
C LYS A 247 10.21 13.36 -17.59
N ASP A 248 11.13 12.50 -17.16
CA ASP A 248 11.87 11.58 -18.04
C ASP A 248 10.97 10.51 -18.68
N GLN A 249 9.83 10.21 -18.04
CA GLN A 249 8.88 9.21 -18.50
C GLN A 249 7.65 9.83 -19.19
N GLY A 250 7.47 11.16 -19.08
CA GLY A 250 6.30 11.85 -19.63
C GLY A 250 4.97 11.48 -18.98
N VAL A 251 4.99 10.90 -17.77
CA VAL A 251 3.78 10.45 -17.05
C VAL A 251 3.54 11.26 -15.78
N SER A 252 2.27 11.37 -15.40
CA SER A 252 1.84 12.03 -14.17
C SER A 252 0.92 11.12 -13.38
N TYR A 253 1.06 11.13 -12.07
CA TYR A 253 0.17 10.41 -11.15
C TYR A 253 -0.47 11.40 -10.18
N LEU A 254 -1.78 11.29 -9.94
CA LEU A 254 -2.35 11.80 -8.70
C LEU A 254 -1.88 10.88 -7.59
N VAL A 255 -1.19 11.44 -6.60
CA VAL A 255 -0.69 10.69 -5.45
C VAL A 255 -1.31 11.27 -4.20
N ILE A 256 -2.11 10.47 -3.50
CA ILE A 256 -2.69 10.80 -2.20
C ILE A 256 -1.92 10.01 -1.13
N SER A 257 -1.59 10.64 -0.01
CA SER A 257 -0.88 9.97 1.07
C SER A 257 -1.35 10.39 2.45
N THR A 258 -1.42 9.42 3.36
CA THR A 258 -1.72 9.59 4.77
C THR A 258 -0.58 9.00 5.59
N SER A 259 0.05 9.83 6.42
CA SER A 259 1.14 9.43 7.31
C SER A 259 0.70 9.49 8.76
N GLN A 260 1.13 8.51 9.54
CA GLN A 260 0.89 8.43 10.98
C GLN A 260 2.04 7.70 11.67
N LYS A 261 2.14 7.87 12.99
CA LYS A 261 3.07 7.09 13.80
C LYS A 261 2.77 5.60 13.60
N ASN A 262 3.81 4.78 13.53
CA ASN A 262 3.61 3.34 13.43
C ASN A 262 2.90 2.89 14.72
N PRO A 263 1.80 2.14 14.60
CA PRO A 263 1.12 1.53 15.75
C PRO A 263 2.01 0.56 16.58
N PHE A 264 3.14 0.10 16.04
CA PHE A 264 4.11 -0.67 16.83
C PHE A 264 5.01 0.23 17.67
N SER A 265 5.37 -0.26 18.87
CA SER A 265 6.23 0.43 19.83
C SER A 265 7.68 0.67 19.37
N ASP A 266 8.04 0.35 18.12
CA ASP A 266 9.37 0.58 17.55
C ASP A 266 9.67 2.07 17.26
N GLY A 267 8.64 2.93 17.38
CA GLY A 267 8.74 4.37 17.21
C GLY A 267 8.98 4.81 15.77
N SER A 268 8.80 3.93 14.79
CA SER A 268 8.84 4.31 13.37
C SER A 268 7.58 5.07 12.96
N ASN A 269 7.66 5.82 11.86
CA ASN A 269 6.52 6.48 11.23
C ASN A 269 6.20 5.76 9.92
N ARG A 270 4.92 5.68 9.57
CA ARG A 270 4.46 5.07 8.32
C ARG A 270 3.70 6.06 7.46
N SER A 271 3.81 5.85 6.16
CA SER A 271 3.06 6.60 5.16
C SER A 271 2.45 5.64 4.15
N TYR A 272 1.14 5.74 4.01
CA TYR A 272 0.35 4.98 3.06
C TYR A 272 0.06 5.87 1.87
N CYS A 273 0.21 5.34 0.67
CA CYS A 273 0.22 6.13 -0.54
C CYS A 273 -0.52 5.38 -1.65
N LEU A 274 -1.43 6.07 -2.33
CA LEU A 274 -2.14 5.58 -3.52
C LEU A 274 -1.79 6.51 -4.68
N GLY A 275 -1.22 5.95 -5.73
CA GLY A 275 -0.98 6.63 -6.98
C GLY A 275 -1.96 6.19 -8.06
N ILE A 276 -2.55 7.15 -8.77
CA ILE A 276 -3.44 6.92 -9.92
C ILE A 276 -2.82 7.59 -11.14
N LEU A 277 -2.55 6.81 -12.20
CA LEU A 277 -2.03 7.34 -13.46
C LEU A 277 -3.05 8.32 -14.06
N LEU A 278 -2.58 9.51 -14.40
CA LEU A 278 -3.40 10.54 -15.04
C LEU A 278 -3.39 10.33 -16.55
N ASN A 279 -4.56 9.99 -17.07
CA ASN A 279 -4.85 9.90 -18.49
C ASN A 279 -6.23 10.52 -18.76
N SER A 280 -6.61 10.61 -20.03
CA SER A 280 -7.90 11.20 -20.45
C SER A 280 -9.13 10.57 -19.80
N GLN A 281 -9.06 9.31 -19.33
CA GLN A 281 -10.16 8.62 -18.65
C GLN A 281 -10.17 8.93 -17.15
N THR A 282 -9.04 8.85 -16.46
CA THR A 282 -8.95 9.09 -15.01
C THR A 282 -9.17 10.56 -14.66
N ILE A 283 -8.66 11.48 -15.48
CA ILE A 283 -8.87 12.93 -15.32
C ILE A 283 -10.36 13.29 -15.34
N LYS A 284 -11.18 12.60 -16.14
CA LYS A 284 -12.63 12.85 -16.20
C LYS A 284 -13.39 12.35 -14.97
N LYS A 285 -12.80 11.42 -14.20
CA LYS A 285 -13.39 10.82 -13.00
C LYS A 285 -13.03 11.57 -11.72
N ILE A 286 -12.03 12.46 -11.78
CA ILE A 286 -11.48 13.16 -10.62
C ILE A 286 -11.75 14.66 -10.78
N GLY A 287 -12.78 15.16 -10.11
CA GLY A 287 -13.25 16.55 -10.18
C GLY A 287 -12.21 17.56 -9.68
N PHE A 288 -11.43 17.19 -8.65
CA PHE A 288 -10.48 18.08 -7.99
C PHE A 288 -9.10 18.09 -8.66
N ILE A 289 -8.94 17.46 -9.83
CA ILE A 289 -7.64 17.39 -10.52
C ILE A 289 -7.12 18.77 -10.94
N LYS A 290 -8.02 19.74 -11.12
CA LYS A 290 -7.71 21.15 -11.40
C LYS A 290 -7.76 22.05 -10.17
N SER A 291 -7.89 21.46 -8.97
CA SER A 291 -7.94 22.23 -7.73
C SER A 291 -6.70 23.11 -7.60
N PRO A 292 -6.82 24.40 -7.26
CA PRO A 292 -5.67 25.28 -7.05
C PRO A 292 -4.80 24.84 -5.87
N THR A 293 -5.36 24.09 -4.91
CA THR A 293 -4.65 23.51 -3.77
C THR A 293 -3.83 22.28 -4.15
N LEU A 294 -4.20 21.56 -5.23
CA LEU A 294 -3.50 20.37 -5.69
C LEU A 294 -2.33 20.76 -6.61
N LYS A 295 -1.10 20.67 -6.11
CA LYS A 295 0.09 21.10 -6.86
C LYS A 295 0.65 19.98 -7.75
N THR A 296 1.10 20.37 -8.94
CA THR A 296 1.93 19.51 -9.80
C THR A 296 3.41 19.72 -9.45
N ILE A 297 4.10 18.62 -9.14
CA ILE A 297 5.48 18.61 -8.68
C ILE A 297 6.30 17.68 -9.57
N ASN A 298 7.41 18.19 -10.10
CA ASN A 298 8.39 17.37 -10.80
C ASN A 298 9.15 16.50 -9.78
N VAL A 299 9.08 15.19 -9.96
CA VAL A 299 9.68 14.19 -9.07
C VAL A 299 10.59 13.23 -9.85
N GLY A 300 11.55 12.64 -9.14
CA GLY A 300 12.31 11.48 -9.62
C GLY A 300 11.87 10.20 -8.90
N VAL A 301 12.56 9.09 -9.18
CA VAL A 301 12.39 7.85 -8.41
C VAL A 301 13.35 7.84 -7.22
N THR A 302 14.66 7.92 -7.51
CA THR A 302 15.73 8.04 -6.52
C THR A 302 16.64 9.21 -6.86
N CYS A 303 17.36 9.77 -5.89
CA CYS A 303 18.28 10.88 -6.13
C CYS A 303 19.38 10.48 -7.13
N GLU A 304 19.87 9.25 -7.00
CA GLU A 304 20.95 8.64 -7.80
C GLU A 304 20.59 8.50 -9.28
N SER A 305 19.29 8.49 -9.62
CA SER A 305 18.79 8.40 -11.00
C SER A 305 18.02 9.63 -11.47
N CYS A 306 17.93 10.67 -10.64
CA CYS A 306 17.07 11.80 -10.91
C CYS A 306 17.77 12.82 -11.82
N SER A 307 17.14 13.15 -12.95
CA SER A 307 17.62 14.13 -13.93
C SER A 307 17.36 15.60 -13.55
N ILE A 308 16.67 15.86 -12.43
CA ILE A 308 16.34 17.22 -11.99
C ILE A 308 17.64 17.90 -11.49
N PRO A 309 18.17 18.92 -12.18
CA PRO A 309 19.49 19.48 -11.88
C PRO A 309 19.49 20.20 -10.52
N ASP A 310 18.66 21.23 -10.37
CA ASP A 310 18.63 22.09 -9.18
C ASP A 310 17.60 21.60 -8.17
N CYS A 311 17.89 20.44 -7.55
CA CYS A 311 17.01 19.85 -6.55
C CYS A 311 17.51 20.15 -5.14
N GLU A 312 16.90 21.15 -4.49
CA GLU A 312 17.23 21.59 -3.11
C GLU A 312 17.08 20.50 -2.04
N VAL A 313 16.25 19.49 -2.31
CA VAL A 313 15.98 18.38 -1.39
C VAL A 313 16.72 17.09 -1.79
N ARG A 314 17.70 17.19 -2.70
CA ARG A 314 18.53 16.07 -3.15
C ARG A 314 19.36 15.53 -2.00
N GLN A 315 19.37 14.21 -1.84
CA GLN A 315 20.11 13.52 -0.77
C GLN A 315 21.42 12.91 -1.24
N SER A 316 21.54 12.69 -2.55
CA SER A 316 22.66 12.00 -3.17
C SER A 316 22.87 12.50 -4.60
N PRO A 317 24.13 12.59 -5.09
CA PRO A 317 24.42 12.91 -6.48
C PRO A 317 23.79 11.88 -7.44
N PRO A 318 23.47 12.28 -8.69
CA PRO A 318 22.81 11.41 -9.68
C PRO A 318 23.79 10.40 -10.32
N ILE A 319 24.55 9.66 -9.51
CA ILE A 319 25.65 8.79 -9.95
C ILE A 319 25.21 7.70 -10.94
N ARG A 320 23.98 7.19 -10.81
CA ARG A 320 23.45 6.16 -11.70
C ARG A 320 23.07 6.76 -13.05
N LEU A 321 22.43 7.93 -13.02
CA LEU A 321 22.12 8.68 -14.24
C LEU A 321 23.41 9.06 -15.01
N GLU A 322 24.43 9.54 -14.31
CA GLU A 322 25.74 9.86 -14.91
C GLU A 322 26.37 8.63 -15.58
N LYS A 323 26.32 7.47 -14.92
CA LYS A 323 26.80 6.19 -15.46
C LYS A 323 25.98 5.75 -16.68
N GLU A 324 24.66 5.90 -16.65
CA GLU A 324 23.78 5.61 -17.78
C GLU A 324 24.11 6.50 -18.99
N HIS A 325 24.28 7.80 -18.79
CA HIS A 325 24.71 8.74 -19.84
C HIS A 325 26.09 8.43 -20.41
N PHE A 326 27.06 8.08 -19.54
CA PHE A 326 28.39 7.67 -19.98
C PHE A 326 28.32 6.42 -20.87
N ASN A 327 27.60 5.39 -20.43
CA ASN A 327 27.44 4.15 -21.19
C ASN A 327 26.74 4.38 -22.55
N LEU A 328 25.71 5.23 -22.58
CA LEU A 328 25.02 5.60 -23.82
C LEU A 328 25.95 6.35 -24.77
N SER A 329 26.74 7.29 -24.25
CA SER A 329 27.71 8.05 -25.04
C SER A 329 28.79 7.14 -25.65
N MET A 330 29.27 6.17 -24.87
CA MET A 330 30.22 5.15 -25.33
C MET A 330 29.61 4.27 -26.44
N LYS A 331 28.36 3.83 -26.27
CA LYS A 331 27.65 3.04 -27.29
C LYS A 331 27.50 3.83 -28.59
N ASN A 332 27.08 5.09 -28.51
CA ASN A 332 26.93 5.98 -29.67
C ASN A 332 28.26 6.21 -30.39
N ALA A 333 29.36 6.36 -29.65
CA ALA A 333 30.70 6.49 -30.22
C ALA A 333 31.12 5.22 -30.99
N ILE A 334 30.89 4.03 -30.42
CA ILE A 334 31.17 2.75 -31.08
C ILE A 334 30.32 2.59 -32.36
N GLU A 335 29.04 2.93 -32.31
CA GLU A 335 28.16 2.87 -33.48
C GLU A 335 28.62 3.83 -34.59
N LYS A 336 29.08 5.04 -34.24
CA LYS A 336 29.68 5.99 -35.19
C LYS A 336 30.90 5.41 -35.89
N ILE A 337 31.82 4.82 -35.13
CA ILE A 337 33.03 4.17 -35.69
C ILE A 337 32.63 3.01 -36.62
N ARG A 338 31.67 2.18 -36.21
CA ARG A 338 31.18 1.06 -37.04
C ARG A 338 30.60 1.54 -38.37
N LYS A 339 29.80 2.60 -38.37
CA LYS A 339 29.24 3.18 -39.60
C LYS A 339 30.34 3.71 -40.52
N GLN A 340 31.29 4.48 -39.99
CA GLN A 340 32.43 4.99 -40.76
C GLN A 340 33.23 3.86 -41.42
N MET A 341 33.52 2.77 -40.69
CA MET A 341 34.27 1.63 -41.23
C MET A 341 33.49 0.77 -42.25
N ILE A 342 32.16 0.88 -42.29
CA ILE A 342 31.30 0.19 -43.28
C ILE A 342 31.11 1.07 -44.51
N ASP A 343 30.98 2.39 -44.35
CA ASP A 343 30.80 3.36 -45.44
C ASP A 343 32.12 3.65 -46.20
N ASP A 344 33.28 3.38 -45.59
CA ASP A 344 34.62 3.47 -46.22
C ASP A 344 35.03 2.18 -46.98
N ARG A 345 34.11 1.22 -47.16
CA ARG A 345 34.28 0.01 -48.00
C ARG A 345 33.28 0.01 -49.14
#